data_AF-V5GPS3-F1
#
_entry.id   AF-V5GPS3-F1
#
_cell.length_a   1.000
_cell.length_b   1.000
_cell.length_c   1.000
_cell.angle_alpha   90.00
_cell.angle_beta   90.00
_cell.angle_gamma   90.00
#
_symmetry.space_group_name_H-M   'P 1'
#
loop_
_entity.id
_entity.type
_entity.pdbx_description
1 polymer ?
#
loop_
_entity_poly.entity_id
_entity_poly.type
_entity_poly.pdbx_seq_one_letter_code
_entity_poly.pdbx_strand_id
1 'polypeptide(L)'
;MLTPGVRIVRGPDWSWENQDGGEGHVGTVCEIGKSGTVGSPDKTVVVQWDNGTRTNYRVGYLGKYDLRVIDNAQIGVKHPNIVCDGCDSQGISGMRYKCTICYDYDLCYMCYHGDKHDLSHNFKRFDSATSLGSDLPPRLNGKKCELNGIYVGAKVVRGFNWEWGNQDGGEGKVGRVLDIRGWDNESSRSVANVQWFSGNTNVYRLGHKGNCDIKFIESSSGGYYYPEHLPVLGQNVEQTVVRPNRSGPPPFGVGDKVQVTVSVEQLKAMQQGHGGWNPRMAEYIGKVGTVHRVTD
;
A
#
# COMPACT_ATOMS: atom_id res chain seq x y z
N MET A 1 1.51 9.23 -4.07
CA MET A 1 0.42 8.21 -4.11
C MET A 1 -0.95 8.88 -4.21
N LEU A 2 -1.18 9.75 -5.21
CA LEU A 2 -2.49 10.39 -5.41
C LEU A 2 -3.01 9.92 -6.77
N THR A 3 -3.77 8.82 -6.78
CA THR A 3 -4.20 8.13 -7.99
C THR A 3 -5.55 7.46 -7.73
N PRO A 4 -6.52 7.52 -8.67
CA PRO A 4 -7.76 6.77 -8.57
C PRO A 4 -7.52 5.27 -8.35
N GLY A 5 -8.25 4.69 -7.41
CA GLY A 5 -8.20 3.27 -7.04
C GLY A 5 -7.52 2.98 -5.70
N VAL A 6 -6.74 3.92 -5.17
CA VAL A 6 -6.13 3.78 -3.83
C VAL A 6 -7.21 3.57 -2.77
N ARG A 7 -6.99 2.60 -1.88
CA ARG A 7 -7.86 2.30 -0.75
C ARG A 7 -7.43 3.13 0.45
N ILE A 8 -8.41 3.73 1.13
CA ILE A 8 -8.17 4.72 2.17
C ILE A 8 -8.99 4.48 3.43
N VAL A 9 -8.58 5.11 4.51
CA VAL A 9 -9.33 5.28 5.77
C VAL A 9 -9.25 6.75 6.20
N ARG A 10 -10.04 7.15 7.21
CA ARG A 10 -9.99 8.51 7.76
C ARG A 10 -8.59 8.91 8.26
N GLY A 11 -8.25 10.17 8.02
CA GLY A 11 -6.94 10.80 8.23
C GLY A 11 -6.84 11.63 9.50
N PRO A 12 -5.70 12.32 9.71
CA PRO A 12 -5.43 13.09 10.93
C PRO A 12 -6.36 14.30 11.12
N ASP A 13 -6.76 14.96 10.03
CA ASP A 13 -7.60 16.15 10.09
C ASP A 13 -9.10 15.87 9.88
N TRP A 14 -9.52 14.61 9.95
CA TRP A 14 -10.90 14.22 9.75
C TRP A 14 -11.86 14.98 10.66
N SER A 15 -12.85 15.64 10.07
CA SER A 15 -13.86 16.44 10.77
C SER A 15 -15.27 16.23 10.22
N TRP A 16 -15.54 15.01 9.73
CA TRP A 16 -16.72 14.70 8.90
C TRP A 16 -17.61 13.61 9.51
N GLU A 17 -17.69 13.58 10.84
CA GLU A 17 -18.49 12.62 11.61
C GLU A 17 -18.24 11.17 11.15
N ASN A 18 -19.29 10.39 10.91
CA ASN A 18 -19.23 9.01 10.43
C ASN A 18 -19.69 8.87 8.97
N GLN A 19 -19.37 9.85 8.11
CA GLN A 19 -19.65 9.73 6.67
C GLN A 19 -19.00 8.48 6.04
N ASP A 20 -17.84 8.08 6.56
CA ASP A 20 -17.13 6.84 6.21
C ASP A 20 -17.73 5.57 6.82
N GLY A 21 -18.63 5.68 7.80
CA GLY A 21 -19.18 4.56 8.58
C GLY A 21 -18.54 4.35 9.95
N GLY A 22 -17.55 5.17 10.34
CA GLY A 22 -16.81 5.03 11.60
C GLY A 22 -15.32 4.76 11.39
N GLU A 23 -14.49 5.01 12.40
CA GLU A 23 -13.04 4.78 12.32
C GLU A 23 -12.73 3.35 11.87
N GLY A 24 -11.84 3.22 10.88
CA GLY A 24 -11.48 1.92 10.30
C GLY A 24 -12.34 1.48 9.11
N HIS A 25 -13.40 2.21 8.74
CA HIS A 25 -14.10 1.92 7.50
C HIS A 25 -13.30 2.37 6.27
N VAL A 26 -13.37 1.56 5.21
CA VAL A 26 -12.56 1.74 4.00
C VAL A 26 -13.35 2.39 2.88
N GLY A 27 -12.65 3.19 2.08
CA GLY A 27 -13.16 3.74 0.83
C GLY A 27 -12.13 3.70 -0.28
N THR A 28 -12.55 4.10 -1.47
CA THR A 28 -11.74 4.20 -2.68
C THR A 28 -11.62 5.64 -3.12
N VAL A 29 -10.42 6.10 -3.47
CA VAL A 29 -10.22 7.36 -4.21
C VAL A 29 -10.73 7.17 -5.64
N CYS A 30 -11.75 7.92 -6.05
CA CYS A 30 -12.35 7.81 -7.39
C CYS A 30 -11.82 8.87 -8.35
N GLU A 31 -11.66 10.11 -7.87
CA GLU A 31 -11.29 11.25 -8.70
C GLU A 31 -10.36 12.19 -7.94
N ILE A 32 -9.48 12.88 -8.67
CA ILE A 32 -8.61 13.91 -8.12
C ILE A 32 -9.21 15.26 -8.48
N GLY A 33 -9.39 16.11 -7.47
CA GLY A 33 -9.91 17.46 -7.64
C GLY A 33 -8.99 18.33 -8.48
N LYS A 34 -9.58 19.27 -9.21
CA LYS A 34 -8.87 20.15 -10.16
C LYS A 34 -9.24 21.60 -9.91
N SER A 35 -8.27 22.48 -10.15
CA SER A 35 -8.50 23.93 -10.08
C SER A 35 -9.68 24.35 -10.96
N GLY A 36 -10.57 25.19 -10.43
CA GLY A 36 -11.78 25.66 -11.11
C GLY A 36 -13.00 24.75 -11.02
N THR A 37 -12.90 23.54 -10.45
CA THR A 37 -14.06 22.65 -10.27
C THR A 37 -14.77 22.94 -8.96
N VAL A 38 -16.04 23.35 -9.01
CA VAL A 38 -16.81 23.79 -7.82
C VAL A 38 -17.03 22.68 -6.80
N GLY A 39 -17.24 21.43 -7.24
CA GLY A 39 -17.50 20.28 -6.36
C GLY A 39 -16.26 19.47 -5.93
N SER A 40 -15.12 19.66 -6.60
CA SER A 40 -13.88 18.93 -6.34
C SER A 40 -12.67 19.82 -6.70
N PRO A 41 -12.43 20.89 -5.92
CA PRO A 41 -11.36 21.84 -6.21
C PRO A 41 -9.97 21.20 -6.05
N ASP A 42 -8.93 21.93 -6.46
CA ASP A 42 -7.53 21.49 -6.29
C ASP A 42 -7.23 21.11 -4.81
N LYS A 43 -6.33 20.15 -4.62
CA LYS A 43 -5.98 19.55 -3.32
C LYS A 43 -7.15 18.88 -2.58
N THR A 44 -8.14 18.41 -3.33
CA THR A 44 -9.18 17.51 -2.84
C THR A 44 -9.22 16.22 -3.66
N VAL A 45 -9.89 15.20 -3.13
CA VAL A 45 -10.22 13.97 -3.87
C VAL A 45 -11.67 13.62 -3.64
N VAL A 46 -12.31 12.99 -4.62
CA VAL A 46 -13.62 12.35 -4.43
C VAL A 46 -13.39 10.92 -3.98
N VAL A 47 -14.04 10.53 -2.89
CA VAL A 47 -13.99 9.18 -2.33
C VAL A 47 -15.35 8.53 -2.45
N GLN A 48 -15.36 7.26 -2.84
CA GLN A 48 -16.49 6.35 -2.67
C GLN A 48 -16.19 5.45 -1.46
N TRP A 49 -16.89 5.66 -0.35
CA TRP A 49 -16.84 4.77 0.80
C TRP A 49 -17.58 3.48 0.48
N ASP A 50 -17.12 2.40 1.10
CA ASP A 50 -17.66 1.06 0.91
C ASP A 50 -19.14 0.94 1.36
N ASN A 51 -19.60 1.82 2.26
CA ASN A 51 -21.00 1.92 2.68
C ASN A 51 -21.92 2.57 1.62
N GLY A 52 -21.35 3.11 0.55
CA GLY A 52 -22.07 3.81 -0.52
C GLY A 52 -22.00 5.34 -0.47
N THR A 53 -21.56 5.95 0.63
CA THR A 53 -21.37 7.41 0.72
C THR A 53 -20.29 7.87 -0.25
N ARG A 54 -20.58 8.94 -1.01
CA ARG A 54 -19.66 9.50 -2.00
C ARG A 54 -19.57 11.01 -1.86
N THR A 55 -18.39 11.53 -1.58
CA THR A 55 -18.15 12.98 -1.45
C THR A 55 -16.66 13.30 -1.56
N ASN A 56 -16.30 14.58 -1.53
CA ASN A 56 -14.92 15.05 -1.60
C ASN A 56 -14.30 15.32 -0.22
N TYR A 57 -12.99 15.12 -0.12
CA TYR A 57 -12.19 15.28 1.10
C TYR A 57 -10.87 15.98 0.81
N ARG A 58 -10.28 16.59 1.85
CA ARG A 58 -9.06 17.40 1.73
C ARG A 58 -7.83 16.51 1.73
N VAL A 59 -6.93 16.77 0.79
CA VAL A 59 -5.59 16.15 0.69
C VAL A 59 -4.52 17.24 0.54
N GLY A 60 -4.69 18.33 1.29
CA GLY A 60 -3.87 19.54 1.26
C GLY A 60 -4.67 20.84 1.10
N TYR A 61 -5.99 20.76 0.86
CA TYR A 61 -6.87 21.94 0.83
C TYR A 61 -6.91 22.59 2.22
N LEU A 62 -6.63 23.89 2.29
CA LEU A 62 -6.38 24.63 3.55
C LEU A 62 -5.33 23.98 4.47
N GLY A 63 -4.38 23.22 3.89
CA GLY A 63 -3.34 22.53 4.65
C GLY A 63 -3.84 21.33 5.46
N LYS A 64 -5.03 20.82 5.17
CA LYS A 64 -5.68 19.72 5.91
C LYS A 64 -5.67 18.42 5.12
N TYR A 65 -5.51 17.31 5.83
CA TYR A 65 -5.42 15.96 5.28
C TYR A 65 -6.38 15.02 5.98
N ASP A 66 -7.48 14.71 5.29
CA ASP A 66 -8.60 13.95 5.84
C ASP A 66 -8.46 12.45 5.66
N LEU A 67 -7.40 11.97 4.98
CA LEU A 67 -7.31 10.57 4.54
C LEU A 67 -5.91 9.97 4.74
N ARG A 68 -5.88 8.66 5.00
CA ARG A 68 -4.67 7.82 4.99
C ARG A 68 -4.81 6.68 3.99
N VAL A 69 -3.70 6.25 3.41
CA VAL A 69 -3.65 5.13 2.47
C VAL A 69 -3.53 3.82 3.23
N ILE A 70 -4.50 2.92 3.10
CA ILE A 70 -4.43 1.57 3.71
C ILE A 70 -3.86 0.54 2.73
N ASP A 71 -4.17 0.65 1.43
CA ASP A 71 -3.65 -0.22 0.39
C ASP A 71 -3.58 0.54 -0.95
N ASN A 72 -2.48 0.31 -1.68
CA ASN A 72 -2.23 0.92 -2.99
C ASN A 72 -1.95 -0.14 -4.07
N ALA A 73 -2.19 -1.42 -3.79
CA ALA A 73 -2.00 -2.46 -4.80
C ALA A 73 -3.06 -2.43 -5.92
N GLN A 74 -4.20 -1.80 -5.66
CA GLN A 74 -5.29 -1.58 -6.62
C GLN A 74 -4.87 -0.68 -7.78
N ILE A 75 -3.85 0.15 -7.57
CA ILE A 75 -3.24 1.00 -8.61
C ILE A 75 -1.97 0.37 -9.21
N GLY A 76 -1.73 -0.93 -8.96
CA GLY A 76 -0.63 -1.68 -9.56
C GLY A 76 0.73 -1.56 -8.86
N VAL A 77 0.80 -0.92 -7.68
CA VAL A 77 2.06 -0.88 -6.91
C VAL A 77 2.48 -2.30 -6.52
N LYS A 78 3.72 -2.66 -6.82
CA LYS A 78 4.30 -3.97 -6.51
C LYS A 78 5.82 -3.88 -6.33
N HIS A 79 6.35 -4.74 -5.46
CA HIS A 79 7.77 -5.02 -5.28
C HIS A 79 8.07 -6.45 -5.76
N PRO A 80 8.27 -6.68 -7.08
CA PRO A 80 8.20 -8.01 -7.68
C PRO A 80 9.26 -9.00 -7.18
N ASN A 81 10.44 -8.50 -6.78
CA ASN A 81 11.57 -9.32 -6.37
C ASN A 81 11.65 -9.51 -4.85
N ILE A 82 10.63 -9.08 -4.10
CA ILE A 82 10.61 -9.17 -2.64
C ILE A 82 9.56 -10.18 -2.22
N VAL A 83 9.97 -11.13 -1.37
CA VAL A 83 9.08 -12.11 -0.73
C VAL A 83 8.65 -11.56 0.63
N CYS A 84 7.40 -11.79 1.01
CA CYS A 84 6.94 -11.50 2.36
C CYS A 84 7.28 -12.66 3.30
N ASP A 85 8.17 -12.48 4.26
CA ASP A 85 8.59 -13.52 5.22
C ASP A 85 7.47 -13.95 6.18
N GLY A 86 6.39 -13.17 6.26
CA GLY A 86 5.23 -13.50 7.10
C GLY A 86 4.22 -14.45 6.47
N CYS A 87 4.19 -14.56 5.14
CA CYS A 87 3.20 -15.38 4.41
C CYS A 87 3.72 -16.01 3.11
N ASP A 88 5.02 -15.94 2.85
CA ASP A 88 5.73 -16.49 1.69
C ASP A 88 5.24 -15.99 0.32
N SER A 89 4.42 -14.93 0.29
CA SER A 89 3.90 -14.39 -0.97
C SER A 89 5.02 -13.79 -1.80
N GLN A 90 5.21 -14.31 -3.02
CA GLN A 90 6.20 -13.79 -3.97
C GLN A 90 5.74 -12.48 -4.61
N GLY A 91 6.60 -11.46 -4.53
CA GLY A 91 6.33 -10.15 -5.08
C GLY A 91 5.28 -9.41 -4.28
N ILE A 92 5.68 -8.68 -3.25
CA ILE A 92 4.78 -7.91 -2.38
C ILE A 92 3.94 -6.93 -3.23
N SER A 93 2.64 -7.17 -3.30
CA SER A 93 1.67 -6.24 -3.91
C SER A 93 1.27 -5.17 -2.90
N GLY A 94 1.42 -3.91 -3.29
CA GLY A 94 1.19 -2.73 -2.45
C GLY A 94 2.43 -2.31 -1.66
N MET A 95 2.21 -1.61 -0.54
CA MET A 95 3.28 -1.14 0.33
C MET A 95 4.09 -2.29 0.95
N ARG A 96 5.42 -2.11 0.98
CA ARG A 96 6.39 -3.03 1.59
C ARG A 96 6.85 -2.50 2.95
N TYR A 97 7.00 -3.39 3.93
CA TYR A 97 7.44 -3.06 5.28
C TYR A 97 8.69 -3.87 5.62
N LYS A 98 9.87 -3.22 5.60
CA LYS A 98 11.15 -3.88 5.90
C LYS A 98 11.53 -3.70 7.35
N CYS A 99 11.84 -4.76 8.07
CA CYS A 99 12.40 -4.65 9.41
C CYS A 99 13.79 -3.99 9.34
N THR A 100 14.06 -3.00 10.19
CA THR A 100 15.36 -2.31 10.20
C THR A 100 16.38 -2.96 11.14
N ILE A 101 15.98 -4.03 11.84
CA ILE A 101 16.81 -4.74 12.82
C ILE A 101 17.28 -6.09 12.25
N CYS A 102 16.37 -6.81 11.61
CA CYS A 102 16.67 -8.13 11.04
C CYS A 102 17.30 -8.00 9.66
N TYR A 103 18.27 -8.88 9.38
CA TYR A 103 18.79 -9.04 8.03
C TYR A 103 17.68 -9.55 7.11
N ASP A 104 17.50 -8.84 6.01
CA ASP A 104 16.58 -9.16 4.92
C ASP A 104 15.17 -9.65 5.29
N TYR A 105 14.51 -8.98 6.23
CA TYR A 105 13.15 -9.35 6.65
C TYR A 105 12.11 -8.33 6.19
N ASP A 106 11.13 -8.78 5.42
CA ASP A 106 10.15 -7.99 4.69
C ASP A 106 8.72 -8.52 4.86
N LEU A 107 7.78 -7.61 5.09
CA LEU A 107 6.36 -7.92 5.25
C LEU A 107 5.52 -7.16 4.21
N CYS A 108 4.50 -7.84 3.68
CA CYS A 108 3.39 -7.17 2.99
C CYS A 108 2.50 -6.44 4.02
N TYR A 109 1.66 -5.51 3.55
CA TYR A 109 0.80 -4.73 4.45
C TYR A 109 -0.10 -5.61 5.35
N MET A 110 -0.66 -6.70 4.82
CA MET A 110 -1.51 -7.62 5.59
C MET A 110 -0.73 -8.28 6.74
N CYS A 111 0.51 -8.70 6.50
CA CYS A 111 1.35 -9.31 7.55
C CYS A 111 1.84 -8.27 8.55
N TYR A 112 2.24 -7.08 8.09
CA TYR A 112 2.67 -6.00 8.97
C TYR A 112 1.55 -5.57 9.93
N HIS A 113 0.32 -5.45 9.43
CA HIS A 113 -0.83 -5.06 10.22
C HIS A 113 -1.51 -6.23 10.96
N GLY A 114 -1.20 -7.47 10.58
CA GLY A 114 -1.62 -8.71 11.22
C GLY A 114 -0.62 -9.25 12.25
N ASP A 115 0.21 -8.37 12.84
CA ASP A 115 1.17 -8.67 13.92
C ASP A 115 2.15 -9.80 13.62
N LYS A 116 2.49 -10.02 12.34
CA LYS A 116 3.60 -10.90 12.00
C LYS A 116 4.92 -10.23 12.39
N HIS A 117 5.89 -11.05 12.81
CA HIS A 117 7.20 -10.62 13.31
C HIS A 117 7.16 -9.90 14.67
N ASP A 118 8.32 -9.73 15.29
CA ASP A 118 8.47 -9.01 16.57
C ASP A 118 7.89 -7.59 16.48
N LEU A 119 6.99 -7.26 17.42
CA LEU A 119 6.32 -5.97 17.49
C LEU A 119 7.21 -4.85 18.05
N SER A 120 8.28 -5.20 18.75
CA SER A 120 9.27 -4.25 19.29
C SER A 120 10.26 -3.76 18.23
N HIS A 121 10.32 -4.41 17.07
CA HIS A 121 11.22 -4.02 15.99
C HIS A 121 10.71 -2.80 15.22
N ASN A 122 11.63 -1.90 14.89
CA ASN A 122 11.38 -0.80 13.95
C ASN A 122 11.27 -1.31 12.52
N PHE A 123 10.49 -0.60 11.71
CA PHE A 123 10.30 -0.90 10.29
C PHE A 123 10.55 0.33 9.43
N LYS A 124 10.83 0.10 8.15
CA LYS A 124 10.81 1.11 7.10
C LYS A 124 9.72 0.75 6.09
N ARG A 125 8.80 1.67 5.84
CA ARG A 125 7.71 1.50 4.87
C ARG A 125 8.10 2.08 3.53
N PHE A 126 7.98 1.26 2.49
CA PHE A 126 8.20 1.65 1.10
C PHE A 126 6.84 1.72 0.41
N ASP A 127 6.51 2.93 -0.03
CA ASP A 127 5.23 3.27 -0.64
C ASP A 127 5.17 2.89 -2.13
N SER A 128 6.35 2.77 -2.75
CA SER A 128 6.57 2.25 -4.10
C SER A 128 7.97 1.62 -4.19
N ALA A 129 8.24 0.90 -5.28
CA ALA A 129 9.57 0.31 -5.55
C ALA A 129 10.72 1.33 -5.60
N THR A 130 10.42 2.60 -5.92
CA THR A 130 11.39 3.69 -6.01
C THR A 130 11.38 4.63 -4.81
N SER A 131 10.54 4.38 -3.82
CA SER A 131 10.46 5.23 -2.62
C SER A 131 11.72 5.09 -1.76
N LEU A 132 12.18 6.18 -1.15
CA LEU A 132 13.33 6.17 -0.22
C LEU A 132 13.04 5.41 1.09
N GLY A 133 11.77 5.15 1.36
CA GLY A 133 11.26 4.54 2.58
C GLY A 133 11.04 5.56 3.71
N SER A 134 9.99 5.34 4.49
CA SER A 134 9.65 6.10 5.70
C SER A 134 9.95 5.26 6.94
N ASP A 135 10.76 5.78 7.86
CA ASP A 135 11.00 5.09 9.14
C ASP A 135 9.72 5.07 9.98
N LEU A 136 9.42 3.91 10.55
CA LEU A 136 8.26 3.64 11.40
C LEU A 136 8.72 3.19 12.78
N PRO A 137 8.05 3.66 13.85
CA PRO A 137 8.32 3.20 15.21
C PRO A 137 7.87 1.74 15.39
N PRO A 138 8.19 1.11 16.53
CA PRO A 138 7.68 -0.22 16.86
C PRO A 138 6.16 -0.25 16.87
N ARG A 139 5.60 -1.41 16.53
CA ARG A 139 4.16 -1.67 16.62
C ARG A 139 3.69 -1.92 18.06
N LEU A 140 4.62 -2.33 18.93
CA LEU A 140 4.35 -2.60 20.34
C LEU A 140 3.73 -1.36 21.01
N ASN A 141 2.58 -1.53 21.65
CA ASN A 141 1.79 -0.48 22.30
C ASN A 141 1.25 0.63 21.37
N GLY A 142 1.44 0.51 20.05
CA GLY A 142 0.88 1.46 19.08
C GLY A 142 -0.64 1.35 18.97
N LYS A 143 -1.31 2.46 18.62
CA LYS A 143 -2.75 2.45 18.36
C LYS A 143 -3.05 1.46 17.24
N LYS A 144 -3.94 0.51 17.53
CA LYS A 144 -4.41 -0.49 16.58
C LYS A 144 -5.93 -0.37 16.42
N CYS A 145 -6.39 -0.37 15.19
CA CYS A 145 -7.80 -0.23 14.83
C CYS A 145 -8.25 -1.41 13.99
N GLU A 146 -9.52 -1.82 14.13
CA GLU A 146 -10.12 -2.80 13.23
C GLU A 146 -10.43 -2.14 11.88
N LEU A 147 -10.20 -2.87 10.81
CA LEU A 147 -10.46 -2.46 9.44
C LEU A 147 -11.79 -3.07 9.00
N ASN A 148 -12.73 -2.26 8.50
CA ASN A 148 -14.07 -2.72 8.14
C ASN A 148 -14.46 -2.24 6.74
N GLY A 149 -15.17 -3.06 5.98
CA GLY A 149 -15.61 -2.69 4.64
C GLY A 149 -16.05 -3.89 3.81
N ILE A 150 -15.81 -3.80 2.51
CA ILE A 150 -16.06 -4.89 1.56
C ILE A 150 -14.87 -5.85 1.62
N TYR A 151 -14.92 -6.76 2.59
CA TYR A 151 -14.01 -7.89 2.77
C TYR A 151 -14.74 -9.22 2.57
N VAL A 152 -14.02 -10.34 2.58
CA VAL A 152 -14.60 -11.68 2.45
C VAL A 152 -15.69 -11.87 3.51
N GLY A 153 -16.89 -12.23 3.06
CA GLY A 153 -18.05 -12.41 3.92
C GLY A 153 -18.99 -11.22 4.02
N ALA A 154 -18.58 -10.01 3.57
CA ALA A 154 -19.45 -8.83 3.55
C ALA A 154 -20.70 -9.08 2.67
N LYS A 155 -21.85 -8.53 3.09
CA LYS A 155 -23.07 -8.54 2.27
C LYS A 155 -23.16 -7.25 1.49
N VAL A 156 -23.40 -7.35 0.19
CA VAL A 156 -23.29 -6.24 -0.76
C VAL A 156 -24.51 -6.15 -1.66
N VAL A 157 -24.71 -4.96 -2.22
CA VAL A 157 -25.66 -4.66 -3.31
C VAL A 157 -24.93 -3.89 -4.41
N ARG A 158 -25.57 -3.72 -5.59
CA ARG A 158 -25.03 -2.86 -6.64
C ARG A 158 -24.69 -1.44 -6.12
N GLY A 159 -23.54 -0.93 -6.53
CA GLY A 159 -22.93 0.34 -6.13
C GLY A 159 -23.04 1.42 -7.20
N PHE A 160 -22.28 2.51 -7.02
CA PHE A 160 -22.37 3.71 -7.85
C PHE A 160 -21.95 3.48 -9.31
N ASN A 161 -20.90 2.67 -9.55
CA ASN A 161 -20.38 2.42 -10.90
C ASN A 161 -20.97 1.17 -11.56
N TRP A 162 -22.09 0.63 -11.05
CA TRP A 162 -22.69 -0.58 -11.61
C TRP A 162 -23.12 -0.40 -13.07
N GLU A 163 -22.59 -1.24 -13.95
CA GLU A 163 -22.90 -1.26 -15.39
C GLU A 163 -23.28 -2.65 -15.91
N TRP A 164 -23.54 -3.60 -15.00
CA TRP A 164 -23.63 -5.03 -15.28
C TRP A 164 -25.07 -5.56 -15.44
N GLY A 165 -25.98 -4.71 -15.94
CA GLY A 165 -27.38 -5.07 -16.13
C GLY A 165 -28.04 -5.61 -14.85
N ASN A 166 -28.67 -6.78 -14.94
CA ASN A 166 -29.30 -7.47 -13.80
C ASN A 166 -28.57 -8.77 -13.42
N GLN A 167 -27.24 -8.80 -13.53
CA GLN A 167 -26.46 -9.96 -13.09
C GLN A 167 -26.63 -10.28 -11.60
N ASP A 168 -26.95 -9.26 -10.79
CA ASP A 168 -27.33 -9.39 -9.38
C ASP A 168 -28.77 -9.88 -9.15
N GLY A 169 -29.58 -9.96 -10.20
CA GLY A 169 -31.01 -10.29 -10.13
C GLY A 169 -31.92 -9.06 -9.95
N GLY A 170 -31.41 -7.85 -10.14
CA GLY A 170 -32.16 -6.60 -10.06
C GLY A 170 -31.75 -5.70 -8.90
N GLU A 171 -32.21 -4.45 -8.93
CA GLU A 171 -31.84 -3.45 -7.92
C GLU A 171 -32.22 -3.91 -6.49
N GLY A 172 -31.30 -3.68 -5.56
CA GLY A 172 -31.46 -4.05 -4.15
C GLY A 172 -31.25 -5.53 -3.84
N LYS A 173 -30.95 -6.39 -4.83
CA LYS A 173 -30.60 -7.78 -4.55
C LYS A 173 -29.24 -7.87 -3.85
N VAL A 174 -29.20 -8.76 -2.86
CA VAL A 174 -28.07 -8.94 -1.96
C VAL A 174 -27.18 -10.06 -2.47
N GLY A 175 -25.87 -9.84 -2.40
CA GLY A 175 -24.85 -10.84 -2.58
C GLY A 175 -23.88 -10.88 -1.42
N ARG A 176 -23.01 -11.88 -1.43
CA ARG A 176 -21.95 -12.07 -0.44
C ARG A 176 -20.59 -12.11 -1.15
N VAL A 177 -19.62 -11.38 -0.61
CA VAL A 177 -18.23 -11.41 -1.10
C VAL A 177 -17.60 -12.75 -0.73
N LEU A 178 -17.08 -13.47 -1.73
CA LEU A 178 -16.39 -14.76 -1.56
C LEU A 178 -14.87 -14.59 -1.48
N ASP A 179 -14.31 -13.77 -2.37
CA ASP A 179 -12.88 -13.47 -2.43
C ASP A 179 -12.62 -12.05 -2.95
N ILE A 180 -11.40 -11.56 -2.71
CA ILE A 180 -10.88 -10.31 -3.29
C ILE A 180 -9.60 -10.64 -4.01
N ARG A 181 -9.51 -10.24 -5.28
CA ARG A 181 -8.42 -10.61 -6.18
C ARG A 181 -8.01 -9.46 -7.09
N GLY A 182 -6.98 -9.71 -7.90
CA GLY A 182 -6.50 -8.74 -8.88
C GLY A 182 -7.36 -8.68 -10.15
N TRP A 183 -7.27 -7.55 -10.85
CA TRP A 183 -7.73 -7.45 -12.24
C TRP A 183 -6.59 -7.94 -13.13
N ASP A 184 -6.70 -9.20 -13.58
CA ASP A 184 -5.68 -9.88 -14.39
C ASP A 184 -4.26 -9.67 -13.83
N ASN A 185 -3.33 -9.22 -14.68
CA ASN A 185 -1.97 -8.85 -14.32
C ASN A 185 -1.80 -7.33 -14.08
N GLU A 186 -2.87 -6.53 -14.16
CA GLU A 186 -2.80 -5.07 -14.08
C GLU A 186 -2.72 -4.57 -12.63
N SER A 187 -3.50 -5.16 -11.74
CA SER A 187 -3.63 -4.68 -10.35
C SER A 187 -3.94 -5.84 -9.40
N SER A 188 -3.69 -5.64 -8.11
CA SER A 188 -4.04 -6.61 -7.06
C SER A 188 -5.15 -6.07 -6.16
N ARG A 189 -6.00 -6.97 -5.65
CA ARG A 189 -7.09 -6.67 -4.70
C ARG A 189 -8.03 -5.54 -5.16
N SER A 190 -8.27 -5.45 -6.46
CA SER A 190 -9.04 -4.37 -7.12
C SER A 190 -10.41 -4.81 -7.61
N VAL A 191 -10.75 -6.10 -7.42
CA VAL A 191 -12.06 -6.68 -7.72
C VAL A 191 -12.50 -7.65 -6.63
N ALA A 192 -13.82 -7.78 -6.48
CA ALA A 192 -14.46 -8.71 -5.56
C ALA A 192 -15.28 -9.75 -6.32
N ASN A 193 -15.11 -11.02 -5.97
CA ASN A 193 -15.97 -12.12 -6.43
C ASN A 193 -17.21 -12.18 -5.51
N VAL A 194 -18.39 -11.99 -6.08
CA VAL A 194 -19.65 -11.90 -5.33
C VAL A 194 -20.61 -12.98 -5.78
N GLN A 195 -21.13 -13.74 -4.82
CA GLN A 195 -22.25 -14.65 -5.01
C GLN A 195 -23.54 -13.95 -4.63
N TRP A 196 -24.40 -13.69 -5.62
CA TRP A 196 -25.73 -13.13 -5.41
C TRP A 196 -26.68 -14.19 -4.89
N PHE A 197 -27.58 -13.81 -3.98
CA PHE A 197 -28.62 -14.71 -3.46
C PHE A 197 -29.68 -15.06 -4.51
N SER A 198 -29.70 -14.34 -5.64
CA SER A 198 -30.44 -14.70 -6.85
C SER A 198 -29.82 -15.88 -7.61
N GLY A 199 -28.61 -16.32 -7.27
CA GLY A 199 -27.96 -17.53 -7.78
C GLY A 199 -26.69 -17.25 -8.60
N ASN A 200 -26.58 -16.08 -9.23
CA ASN A 200 -25.42 -15.74 -10.07
C ASN A 200 -24.17 -15.46 -9.22
N THR A 201 -23.00 -15.78 -9.76
CA THR A 201 -21.70 -15.41 -9.17
C THR A 201 -20.87 -14.73 -10.25
N ASN A 202 -20.32 -13.55 -9.95
CA ASN A 202 -19.43 -12.85 -10.87
C ASN A 202 -18.48 -11.91 -10.13
N VAL A 203 -17.60 -11.25 -10.89
CA VAL A 203 -16.55 -10.38 -10.36
C VAL A 203 -16.82 -8.92 -10.72
N TYR A 204 -16.66 -8.05 -9.73
CA TYR A 204 -17.04 -6.64 -9.80
C TYR A 204 -15.91 -5.74 -9.31
N ARG A 205 -15.82 -4.53 -9.86
CA ARG A 205 -14.75 -3.58 -9.54
C ARG A 205 -14.89 -3.08 -8.10
N LEU A 206 -13.77 -3.11 -7.37
CA LEU A 206 -13.59 -2.59 -6.03
C LEU A 206 -12.28 -1.78 -6.01
N GLY A 207 -12.30 -0.63 -6.65
CA GLY A 207 -11.15 0.26 -6.78
C GLY A 207 -10.36 0.13 -8.08
N HIS A 208 -10.62 -0.87 -8.93
CA HIS A 208 -10.01 -0.90 -10.26
C HIS A 208 -10.33 0.39 -11.04
N LYS A 209 -9.29 1.18 -11.37
CA LYS A 209 -9.39 2.51 -12.01
C LYS A 209 -10.30 3.50 -11.25
N GLY A 210 -10.42 3.33 -9.93
CA GLY A 210 -11.28 4.15 -9.08
C GLY A 210 -12.76 3.76 -9.09
N ASN A 211 -13.16 2.73 -9.86
CA ASN A 211 -14.57 2.31 -9.95
C ASN A 211 -14.96 1.37 -8.81
N CYS A 212 -16.16 1.58 -8.27
CA CYS A 212 -16.77 0.74 -7.24
C CYS A 212 -18.16 0.31 -7.70
N ASP A 213 -18.26 -0.93 -8.15
CA ASP A 213 -19.48 -1.51 -8.69
C ASP A 213 -20.42 -2.02 -7.60
N ILE A 214 -19.93 -2.17 -6.37
CA ILE A 214 -20.67 -2.72 -5.23
C ILE A 214 -20.49 -1.83 -4.00
N LYS A 215 -21.48 -1.87 -3.10
CA LYS A 215 -21.43 -1.27 -1.75
C LYS A 215 -21.92 -2.30 -0.73
N PHE A 216 -21.44 -2.22 0.52
CA PHE A 216 -21.95 -3.10 1.57
C PHE A 216 -23.29 -2.62 2.14
N ILE A 217 -24.06 -3.58 2.65
CA ILE A 217 -25.16 -3.37 3.61
C ILE A 217 -24.82 -3.99 4.97
N GLU A 218 -23.94 -4.99 4.99
CA GLU A 218 -23.26 -5.49 6.19
C GLU A 218 -21.78 -5.61 5.86
N SER A 219 -20.94 -4.84 6.57
CA SER A 219 -19.49 -4.89 6.41
C SER A 219 -18.91 -6.19 6.95
N SER A 220 -17.66 -6.47 6.60
CA SER A 220 -16.86 -7.51 7.23
C SER A 220 -15.50 -6.95 7.63
N SER A 221 -14.84 -7.65 8.55
CA SER A 221 -13.51 -7.29 9.03
C SER A 221 -12.45 -7.62 7.96
N GLY A 222 -11.60 -6.64 7.67
CA GLY A 222 -10.37 -6.80 6.90
C GLY A 222 -9.15 -7.11 7.76
N GLY A 223 -9.37 -7.43 9.04
CA GLY A 223 -8.33 -7.53 10.05
C GLY A 223 -8.12 -6.20 10.76
N TYR A 224 -6.87 -5.90 11.07
CA TYR A 224 -6.52 -4.69 11.82
C TYR A 224 -5.49 -3.86 11.06
N TYR A 225 -5.24 -2.65 11.55
CA TYR A 225 -4.17 -1.79 11.04
C TYR A 225 -3.66 -0.83 12.12
N TYR A 226 -2.51 -0.22 11.84
CA TYR A 226 -1.85 0.78 12.67
C TYR A 226 -2.02 2.14 12.00
N PRO A 227 -3.01 2.97 12.36
CA PRO A 227 -3.35 4.19 11.61
C PRO A 227 -2.17 5.15 11.47
N GLU A 228 -1.38 5.32 12.52
CA GLU A 228 -0.22 6.22 12.54
C GLU A 228 0.94 5.73 11.69
N HIS A 229 0.93 4.45 11.30
CA HIS A 229 1.96 3.85 10.44
C HIS A 229 1.59 3.90 8.96
N LEU A 230 0.43 4.45 8.61
CA LEU A 230 -0.03 4.62 7.22
C LEU A 230 0.44 5.97 6.64
N PRO A 231 0.65 6.06 5.31
CA PRO A 231 0.90 7.33 4.66
C PRO A 231 -0.35 8.21 4.72
N VAL A 232 -0.16 9.50 4.98
CA VAL A 232 -1.22 10.50 4.79
C VAL A 232 -1.38 10.76 3.29
N LEU A 233 -2.61 10.65 2.79
CA LEU A 233 -2.87 10.81 1.36
C LEU A 233 -2.65 12.27 0.92
N GLY A 234 -1.88 12.47 -0.15
CA GLY A 234 -1.58 13.78 -0.72
C GLY A 234 -0.43 14.53 -0.04
N GLN A 235 0.08 14.03 1.09
CA GLN A 235 1.27 14.59 1.72
C GLN A 235 2.54 14.05 1.03
N ASN A 236 3.31 14.94 0.41
CA ASN A 236 4.64 14.60 -0.10
C ASN A 236 5.64 14.57 1.06
N VAL A 237 5.99 13.37 1.52
CA VAL A 237 7.00 13.17 2.59
C VAL A 237 8.39 13.66 2.15
N GLU A 238 8.62 13.85 0.84
CA GLU A 238 9.87 14.41 0.29
C GLU A 238 10.15 15.86 0.72
N GLN A 239 9.18 16.59 1.29
CA GLN A 239 9.34 18.00 1.67
C GLN A 239 9.34 18.28 3.18
N THR A 240 9.06 17.31 4.05
CA THR A 240 8.96 17.56 5.51
C THR A 240 9.99 16.83 6.36
N VAL A 241 10.89 16.07 5.75
CA VAL A 241 12.16 15.81 6.42
C VAL A 241 12.96 17.10 6.30
N VAL A 242 12.95 17.92 7.35
CA VAL A 242 14.18 18.64 7.73
C VAL A 242 15.24 17.57 7.58
N ARG A 243 16.05 17.65 6.53
CA ARG A 243 17.13 16.70 6.30
C ARG A 243 17.73 16.52 7.68
N PRO A 244 17.72 15.32 8.31
CA PRO A 244 18.78 15.11 9.27
C PRO A 244 20.00 15.47 8.44
N ASN A 245 20.88 16.32 8.98
CA ASN A 245 22.19 16.42 8.39
C ASN A 245 22.65 14.97 8.24
N ARG A 246 22.50 14.40 7.03
CA ARG A 246 23.38 13.37 6.54
C ARG A 246 24.66 14.16 6.40
N SER A 247 25.35 14.33 7.51
CA SER A 247 26.79 14.54 7.52
C SER A 247 27.36 13.26 6.91
N GLY A 248 27.29 13.18 5.58
CA GLY A 248 27.55 11.95 4.86
C GLY A 248 27.00 12.00 3.44
N PRO A 249 27.85 12.19 2.41
CA PRO A 249 27.51 11.78 1.04
C PRO A 249 27.14 10.27 0.99
N PRO A 250 26.55 9.78 -0.11
CA PRO A 250 26.48 8.33 -0.36
C PRO A 250 27.87 7.72 -0.10
N PRO A 251 27.97 6.53 0.53
CA PRO A 251 29.25 6.02 1.02
C PRO A 251 30.29 5.85 -0.08
N PHE A 252 29.85 5.68 -1.34
CA PHE A 252 30.71 5.72 -2.51
C PHE A 252 30.04 6.41 -3.71
N GLY A 253 30.79 7.26 -4.42
CA GLY A 253 30.43 7.89 -5.68
C GLY A 253 31.23 7.35 -6.87
N VAL A 254 30.81 7.70 -8.09
CA VAL A 254 31.57 7.36 -9.30
C VAL A 254 32.96 8.02 -9.24
N GLY A 255 34.00 7.21 -9.40
CA GLY A 255 35.40 7.63 -9.28
C GLY A 255 36.08 7.22 -7.97
N ASP A 256 35.32 6.78 -6.96
CA ASP A 256 35.89 6.43 -5.66
C ASP A 256 36.77 5.18 -5.74
N LYS A 257 37.85 5.19 -4.96
CA LYS A 257 38.74 4.03 -4.80
C LYS A 257 38.22 3.14 -3.69
N VAL A 258 37.92 1.90 -4.02
CA VAL A 258 37.30 0.92 -3.11
C VAL A 258 38.08 -0.37 -3.07
N GLN A 259 38.05 -1.06 -1.94
CA GLN A 259 38.72 -2.35 -1.75
C GLN A 259 37.77 -3.28 -1.00
N VAL A 260 37.71 -4.54 -1.41
CA VAL A 260 36.94 -5.55 -0.69
C VAL A 260 37.79 -6.13 0.43
N THR A 261 37.34 -6.00 1.67
CA THR A 261 38.11 -6.35 2.89
C THR A 261 37.54 -7.56 3.65
N VAL A 262 36.51 -8.20 3.12
CA VAL A 262 35.85 -9.38 3.71
C VAL A 262 36.39 -10.68 3.13
N SER A 263 36.15 -11.82 3.82
CA SER A 263 36.58 -13.13 3.35
C SER A 263 35.81 -13.57 2.08
N VAL A 264 36.33 -14.60 1.39
CA VAL A 264 35.68 -15.17 0.19
C VAL A 264 34.28 -15.71 0.52
N GLU A 265 34.12 -16.36 1.67
CA GLU A 265 32.85 -16.94 2.13
C GLU A 265 31.83 -15.85 2.43
N GLN A 266 32.27 -14.77 3.09
CA GLN A 266 31.45 -13.60 3.38
C GLN A 266 31.02 -12.92 2.07
N LEU A 267 31.96 -12.69 1.15
CA LEU A 267 31.67 -12.06 -0.14
C LEU A 267 30.71 -12.90 -1.01
N LYS A 268 30.87 -14.23 -1.01
CA LYS A 268 29.94 -15.16 -1.69
C LYS A 268 28.51 -15.02 -1.17
N ALA A 269 28.34 -14.95 0.15
CA ALA A 269 27.03 -14.75 0.75
C ALA A 269 26.46 -13.37 0.38
N MET A 270 27.27 -12.32 0.44
CA MET A 270 26.86 -10.94 0.10
C MET A 270 26.46 -10.76 -1.36
N GLN A 271 26.97 -11.59 -2.27
CA GLN A 271 26.67 -11.51 -3.70
C GLN A 271 25.36 -12.21 -4.12
N GLN A 272 24.73 -13.02 -3.25
CA GLN A 272 23.44 -13.66 -3.55
C GLN A 272 22.35 -12.59 -3.69
N GLY A 273 21.67 -12.53 -4.83
CA GLY A 273 20.69 -11.49 -5.13
C GLY A 273 21.29 -10.14 -5.60
N HIS A 274 22.61 -9.97 -5.57
CA HIS A 274 23.33 -8.73 -5.90
C HIS A 274 24.33 -8.91 -7.06
N GLY A 275 23.89 -9.57 -8.13
CA GLY A 275 24.69 -9.85 -9.34
C GLY A 275 25.39 -11.21 -9.35
N GLY A 276 25.32 -11.97 -8.24
CA GLY A 276 25.83 -13.33 -8.14
C GLY A 276 27.34 -13.42 -7.92
N TRP A 277 27.82 -14.64 -7.66
CA TRP A 277 29.22 -14.92 -7.42
C TRP A 277 29.90 -15.52 -8.66
N ASN A 278 31.04 -14.94 -9.06
CA ASN A 278 31.96 -15.52 -10.04
C ASN A 278 33.27 -15.92 -9.34
N PRO A 279 33.79 -17.15 -9.50
CA PRO A 279 35.04 -17.58 -8.89
C PRO A 279 36.23 -16.64 -9.09
N ARG A 280 36.30 -15.93 -10.23
CA ARG A 280 37.36 -14.93 -10.51
C ARG A 280 37.31 -13.72 -9.59
N MET A 281 36.17 -13.44 -8.94
CA MET A 281 36.04 -12.32 -7.99
C MET A 281 36.95 -12.48 -6.77
N ALA A 282 37.30 -13.73 -6.40
CA ALA A 282 38.23 -14.00 -5.31
C ALA A 282 39.61 -13.38 -5.55
N GLU A 283 40.03 -13.25 -6.81
CA GLU A 283 41.32 -12.65 -7.18
C GLU A 283 41.37 -11.13 -6.96
N TYR A 284 40.23 -10.49 -6.67
CA TYR A 284 40.10 -9.05 -6.46
C TYR A 284 39.86 -8.65 -5.00
N ILE A 285 39.74 -9.63 -4.10
CA ILE A 285 39.70 -9.36 -2.66
C ILE A 285 41.06 -8.77 -2.25
N GLY A 286 41.02 -7.68 -1.48
CA GLY A 286 42.22 -6.95 -1.11
C GLY A 286 42.86 -6.14 -2.24
N LYS A 287 42.26 -6.03 -3.43
CA LYS A 287 42.73 -5.11 -4.49
C LYS A 287 41.90 -3.82 -4.51
N VAL A 288 42.55 -2.70 -4.82
CA VAL A 288 41.88 -1.40 -4.98
C VAL A 288 41.30 -1.28 -6.38
N GLY A 289 39.98 -1.13 -6.47
CA GLY A 289 39.22 -0.84 -7.68
C GLY A 289 38.72 0.61 -7.72
N THR A 290 38.06 0.98 -8.82
CA THR A 290 37.41 2.30 -8.98
C THR A 290 35.93 2.09 -9.23
N VAL A 291 35.07 2.80 -8.50
CA VAL A 291 33.61 2.76 -8.73
C VAL A 291 33.31 3.39 -10.08
N HIS A 292 32.91 2.57 -11.05
CA HIS A 292 32.60 3.04 -12.40
C HIS A 292 31.14 3.48 -12.55
N ARG A 293 30.22 2.83 -11.84
CA ARG A 293 28.78 3.12 -11.86
C ARG A 293 28.15 2.65 -10.55
N VAL A 294 27.16 3.39 -10.06
CA VAL A 294 26.26 2.97 -8.96
C VAL A 294 24.89 2.69 -9.58
N THR A 295 24.34 1.51 -9.29
CA THR A 295 23.01 1.09 -9.78
C THR A 295 22.01 1.09 -8.63
N ASP A 296 20.78 1.53 -8.90
CA ASP A 296 19.67 1.52 -7.95
C ASP A 296 19.08 0.11 -7.74
#